data_AF-A0A0D2P2V4-F1
#
_entry.id   AF-A0A0D2P2V4-F1
#
_cell.length_a   1.000
_cell.length_b   1.000
_cell.length_c   1.000
_cell.angle_alpha   90.00
_cell.angle_beta   90.00
_cell.angle_gamma   90.00
#
_symmetry.space_group_name_H-M   'P 1'
#
loop_
_entity.id
_entity.type
_entity.pdbx_description
1 polymer ?
#
loop_
_entity_poly.entity_id
_entity_poly.type
_entity_poly.pdbx_seq_one_letter_code
_entity_poly.pdbx_strand_id
1 'polypeptide(L)'
;MASVAGIFINLRRLEGNTGKRILLRSGDPQTHQSVADGCRNAGTIPVEYSDQYVCQGGVNVCTLLRVTRLALLEHCNQMGANALVDEEWECRISGPKPSPNGAYKVDVVYTAGATRSTSADPRKPVHLEKAENIPGLMTIVRRKNE
;
A
#
# COMPACT_ATOMS: atom_id res chain seq x y z
N MET A 1 -10.97 -60.54 -1.85
CA MET A 1 -10.57 -60.20 -0.46
C MET A 1 -9.77 -58.92 -0.52
N ALA A 2 -10.36 -57.82 -0.05
CA ALA A 2 -9.95 -56.44 -0.32
C ALA A 2 -8.60 -56.08 0.32
N SER A 3 -7.69 -55.51 -0.47
CA SER A 3 -6.44 -54.91 0.01
C SER A 3 -6.74 -53.50 0.51
N VAL A 4 -6.67 -53.31 1.83
CA VAL A 4 -6.82 -51.98 2.45
C VAL A 4 -5.47 -51.26 2.33
N ALA A 5 -5.37 -50.36 1.36
CA ALA A 5 -4.23 -49.45 1.24
C ALA A 5 -4.25 -48.45 2.41
N GLY A 6 -3.23 -48.51 3.27
CA GLY A 6 -3.03 -47.54 4.34
C GLY A 6 -2.74 -46.15 3.78
N ILE A 7 -3.70 -45.24 3.93
CA ILE A 7 -3.52 -43.82 3.59
C ILE A 7 -2.67 -43.18 4.68
N PHE A 8 -1.40 -42.93 4.38
CA PHE A 8 -0.53 -42.12 5.24
C PHE A 8 -0.82 -40.65 4.96
N ILE A 9 -1.59 -40.01 5.84
CA ILE A 9 -1.79 -38.56 5.83
C ILE A 9 -0.51 -37.92 6.38
N ASN A 10 0.29 -37.34 5.49
CA ASN A 10 1.47 -36.59 5.86
C ASN A 10 1.03 -35.21 6.38
N LEU A 11 0.73 -35.13 7.67
CA LEU A 11 0.48 -33.86 8.37
C LEU A 11 1.80 -33.09 8.43
N ARG A 12 2.02 -32.23 7.43
CA ARG A 12 3.06 -31.20 7.51
C ARG A 12 2.73 -30.32 8.70
N ARG A 13 3.51 -30.48 9.77
CA ARG A 13 3.57 -29.58 10.92
C ARG A 13 3.78 -28.18 10.36
N LEU A 14 2.80 -27.29 10.53
CA LEU A 14 2.96 -25.85 10.29
C LEU A 14 4.06 -25.39 11.25
N GLU A 15 5.28 -25.30 10.71
CA GLU A 15 6.42 -24.69 11.38
C GLU A 15 5.98 -23.32 11.90
N GLY A 16 6.42 -22.98 13.11
CA GLY A 16 6.12 -21.68 13.73
C GLY A 16 6.56 -20.57 12.80
N ASN A 17 5.60 -19.96 12.11
CA ASN A 17 5.80 -18.94 11.10
C ASN A 17 6.29 -17.65 11.77
N THR A 18 7.61 -17.48 11.84
CA THR A 18 8.24 -16.18 12.04
C THR A 18 7.68 -15.26 10.96
N GLY A 19 6.77 -14.35 11.37
CA GLY A 19 5.77 -13.74 10.50
C GLY A 19 6.30 -13.29 9.14
N LYS A 20 5.70 -13.82 8.06
CA LYS A 20 5.99 -13.44 6.67
C LYS A 20 5.96 -11.92 6.54
N ARG A 21 7.09 -11.34 6.10
CA ARG A 21 7.20 -9.93 5.76
C ARG A 21 7.10 -9.81 4.25
N ILE A 22 6.14 -9.04 3.78
CA ILE A 22 5.93 -8.77 2.35
C ILE A 22 6.35 -7.32 2.10
N LEU A 23 7.18 -7.10 1.10
CA LEU A 23 7.60 -5.79 0.64
C LEU A 23 7.11 -5.60 -0.79
N LEU A 24 6.30 -4.57 -1.01
CA LEU A 24 5.73 -4.20 -2.31
C LEU A 24 6.21 -2.79 -2.65
N ARG A 25 6.51 -2.53 -3.92
CA ARG A 25 6.98 -1.22 -4.41
C ARG A 25 6.38 -0.92 -5.78
N SER A 26 6.15 0.36 -6.06
CA SER A 26 5.79 0.81 -7.42
C SER A 26 6.93 0.66 -8.42
N GLY A 27 8.19 0.64 -7.98
CA GLY A 27 9.36 0.74 -8.86
C GLY A 27 9.65 2.20 -9.21
N ASP A 28 10.10 2.45 -10.43
CA ASP A 28 10.55 3.79 -10.85
C ASP A 28 9.46 4.87 -10.67
N PRO A 29 9.86 6.11 -10.25
CA PRO A 29 8.95 7.24 -10.11
C PRO A 29 8.15 7.50 -11.39
N GLN A 30 6.85 7.72 -11.26
CA GLN A 30 5.98 7.94 -12.41
C GLN A 30 5.03 9.12 -12.21
N THR A 31 4.83 9.88 -13.28
CA THR A 31 3.83 10.94 -13.34
C THR A 31 2.61 10.47 -14.14
N HIS A 32 1.40 10.75 -13.64
CA HIS A 32 0.18 10.53 -14.41
C HIS A 32 0.11 11.44 -15.64
N GLN A 33 -0.24 10.87 -16.79
CA GLN A 33 -0.31 11.61 -18.05
C GLN A 33 -1.27 12.81 -17.99
N SER A 34 -2.38 12.70 -17.25
CA SER A 34 -3.34 13.80 -17.04
C SER A 34 -2.71 15.02 -16.35
N VAL A 35 -1.69 14.80 -15.51
CA VAL A 35 -0.99 15.85 -14.75
C VAL A 35 0.23 16.36 -15.52
N ALA A 36 0.93 15.46 -16.23
CA ALA A 36 2.14 15.79 -17.00
C ALA A 36 1.95 16.98 -17.95
N ASP A 37 0.80 17.04 -18.64
CA ASP A 37 0.49 18.12 -19.57
C ASP A 37 0.18 19.46 -18.88
N GLY A 38 -0.36 19.42 -17.66
CA GLY A 38 -0.79 20.60 -16.91
C GLY A 38 0.29 21.23 -16.03
N CYS A 39 1.46 20.58 -15.88
CA CYS A 39 2.55 21.01 -15.00
C CYS A 39 3.71 21.72 -15.72
N ARG A 40 3.56 22.05 -17.01
CA ARG A 40 4.61 22.70 -17.80
C ARG A 40 5.02 24.02 -17.12
N ASN A 41 6.24 24.07 -16.59
CA ASN A 41 6.90 25.20 -15.91
C ASN A 41 6.59 25.42 -14.42
N ALA A 42 5.90 24.50 -13.74
CA ALA A 42 5.73 24.59 -12.29
C ALA A 42 6.90 23.91 -11.56
N GLY A 43 7.50 24.63 -10.60
CA GLY A 43 8.50 24.03 -9.71
C GLY A 43 7.89 22.88 -8.89
N THR A 44 8.69 21.85 -8.64
CA THR A 44 8.30 20.69 -7.83
C THR A 44 8.96 20.78 -6.46
N ILE A 45 8.23 20.42 -5.42
CA ILE A 45 8.75 20.30 -4.05
C ILE A 45 8.70 18.82 -3.67
N PRO A 46 9.84 18.18 -3.33
CA PRO A 46 9.82 16.79 -2.91
C PRO A 46 9.06 16.65 -1.59
N VAL A 47 8.14 15.68 -1.54
CA VAL A 47 7.29 15.38 -0.39
C VAL A 47 7.26 13.89 -0.13
N GLU A 48 7.16 13.53 1.14
CA GLU A 48 7.03 12.16 1.62
C GLU A 48 5.90 12.12 2.65
N TYR A 49 5.13 11.03 2.64
CA TYR A 49 4.08 10.79 3.63
C TYR A 49 4.06 9.32 4.04
N SER A 50 3.97 9.06 5.34
CA SER A 50 4.03 7.73 5.93
C SER A 50 2.79 7.44 6.75
N ASP A 51 2.13 6.32 6.47
CA ASP A 51 1.02 5.79 7.25
C ASP A 51 1.34 4.40 7.79
N GLN A 52 1.03 4.17 9.06
CA GLN A 52 1.07 2.87 9.70
C GLN A 52 -0.36 2.40 10.01
N TYR A 53 -0.73 1.26 9.44
CA TYR A 53 -2.02 0.61 9.63
C TYR A 53 -1.89 -0.68 10.43
N VAL A 54 -2.92 -0.97 11.22
CA VAL A 54 -3.13 -2.27 11.84
C VAL A 54 -4.43 -2.83 11.27
N CYS A 55 -4.32 -3.89 10.48
CA CYS A 55 -5.44 -4.52 9.78
C CYS A 55 -5.75 -5.91 10.33
N GLN A 56 -7.03 -6.28 10.37
CA GLN A 56 -7.51 -7.63 10.69
C GLN A 56 -8.28 -8.22 9.52
N GLY A 57 -8.33 -9.55 9.45
CA GLY A 57 -9.13 -10.31 8.46
C GLY A 57 -8.55 -10.36 7.05
N GLY A 58 -7.76 -9.37 6.63
CA GLY A 58 -7.08 -9.29 5.33
C GLY A 58 -6.39 -7.94 5.16
N VAL A 59 -5.75 -7.72 4.00
CA VAL A 59 -5.12 -6.44 3.65
C VAL A 59 -5.42 -6.09 2.19
N ASN A 60 -6.19 -5.02 1.99
CA ASN A 60 -6.40 -4.42 0.68
C ASN A 60 -5.40 -3.27 0.49
N VAL A 61 -4.25 -3.59 -0.10
CA VAL A 61 -3.14 -2.66 -0.30
C VAL A 61 -3.56 -1.49 -1.20
N CYS A 62 -4.36 -1.76 -2.24
CA CYS A 62 -4.86 -0.71 -3.13
C CYS A 62 -5.65 0.37 -2.37
N THR A 63 -6.48 -0.03 -1.41
CA THR A 63 -7.23 0.90 -0.57
C THR A 63 -6.31 1.70 0.34
N LEU A 64 -5.34 1.06 0.99
CA LEU A 64 -4.38 1.75 1.86
C LEU A 64 -3.55 2.78 1.08
N LEU A 65 -3.05 2.40 -0.11
CA LEU A 65 -2.32 3.31 -1.00
C LEU A 65 -3.16 4.52 -1.43
N ARG A 66 -4.44 4.31 -1.77
CA ARG A 66 -5.36 5.41 -2.14
C ARG A 66 -5.56 6.38 -0.98
N VAL A 67 -5.76 5.84 0.22
CA VAL A 67 -5.99 6.63 1.44
C VAL A 67 -4.75 7.43 1.84
N THR A 68 -3.56 6.84 1.72
CA THR A 68 -2.28 7.50 2.02
C THR A 68 -1.96 8.58 0.97
N ARG A 69 -2.10 8.29 -0.33
CA ARG A 69 -1.92 9.29 -1.39
C ARG A 69 -2.88 10.47 -1.24
N LEU A 70 -4.15 10.21 -0.91
CA LEU A 70 -5.13 11.28 -0.72
C LEU A 70 -4.73 12.20 0.43
N ALA A 71 -4.27 11.64 1.55
CA ALA A 71 -3.78 12.42 2.69
C ALA A 71 -2.53 13.26 2.33
N LEU A 72 -1.59 12.69 1.56
CA LEU A 72 -0.44 13.43 1.04
C LEU A 72 -0.89 14.61 0.16
N LEU A 73 -1.82 14.38 -0.78
CA LEU A 73 -2.34 15.44 -1.65
C LEU A 73 -3.07 16.52 -0.85
N GLU A 74 -3.86 16.17 0.16
CA GLU A 74 -4.52 17.12 1.06
C GLU A 74 -3.51 17.97 1.83
N HIS A 75 -2.40 17.37 2.29
CA HIS A 75 -1.32 18.10 2.95
C HIS A 75 -0.61 19.06 1.98
N CYS A 76 -0.33 18.61 0.75
CA CYS A 76 0.23 19.46 -0.30
C CYS A 76 -0.70 20.62 -0.69
N ASN A 77 -2.01 20.39 -0.66
CA ASN A 77 -3.01 21.43 -0.94
C ASN A 77 -2.98 22.57 0.08
N GLN A 78 -2.68 22.27 1.35
CA GLN A 78 -2.47 23.29 2.37
C GLN A 78 -1.25 24.18 2.08
N MET A 79 -0.28 23.68 1.29
CA MET A 79 0.90 24.41 0.83
C MET A 79 0.72 25.06 -0.56
N GLY A 80 -0.48 24.99 -1.14
CA GLY A 80 -0.81 25.60 -2.43
C GLY A 80 -0.42 24.76 -3.66
N ALA A 81 -0.08 23.49 -3.48
CA ALA A 81 0.10 22.52 -4.56
C ALA A 81 -1.19 21.71 -4.76
N ASN A 82 -1.59 21.42 -5.99
CA ASN A 82 -2.86 20.75 -6.29
C ASN A 82 -2.69 19.43 -7.07
N ALA A 83 -1.45 19.01 -7.33
CA ALA A 83 -1.13 17.77 -8.02
C ALA A 83 0.17 17.16 -7.50
N LEU A 84 0.29 15.85 -7.70
CA LEU A 84 1.50 15.07 -7.44
C LEU A 84 2.12 14.61 -8.76
N VAL A 85 3.44 14.63 -8.84
CA VAL A 85 4.26 14.13 -9.95
C VAL A 85 5.38 13.23 -9.40
N ASP A 86 6.04 12.48 -10.26
CA ASP A 86 7.16 11.59 -9.92
C ASP A 86 6.85 10.73 -8.69
N GLU A 87 5.64 10.15 -8.70
CA GLU A 87 5.08 9.42 -7.59
C GLU A 87 5.74 8.04 -7.48
N GLU A 88 6.06 7.64 -6.24
CA GLU A 88 6.54 6.32 -5.88
C GLU A 88 5.88 5.90 -4.55
N TRP A 89 5.69 4.60 -4.37
CA TRP A 89 5.23 4.05 -3.11
C TRP A 89 5.92 2.76 -2.74
N GLU A 90 5.98 2.54 -1.44
CA GLU A 90 6.45 1.32 -0.81
C GLU A 90 5.45 0.89 0.27
N CYS A 91 5.11 -0.40 0.28
CA CYS A 91 4.21 -0.99 1.26
C CYS A 91 4.88 -2.20 1.91
N ARG A 92 5.03 -2.16 3.23
CA ARG A 92 5.59 -3.24 4.05
C ARG A 92 4.49 -3.86 4.88
N ILE A 93 4.25 -5.15 4.71
CA ILE A 93 3.25 -5.90 5.47
C ILE A 93 3.96 -6.91 6.37
N SER A 94 3.61 -6.93 7.66
CA SER A 94 4.12 -7.91 8.63
C SER A 94 2.95 -8.58 9.36
N GLY A 95 2.92 -9.91 9.41
CA GLY A 95 1.93 -10.66 10.18
C GLY A 95 1.24 -11.81 9.40
N PRO A 96 0.12 -12.36 9.91
CA PRO A 96 -0.50 -11.99 11.18
C PRO A 96 0.28 -12.59 12.34
N LYS A 97 0.33 -11.90 13.48
CA LYS A 97 0.87 -12.50 14.72
C LYS A 97 0.00 -13.69 15.13
N PRO A 98 0.57 -14.80 15.65
CA PRO A 98 -0.21 -15.91 16.16
C PRO A 98 -1.00 -15.48 17.40
N SER A 99 -2.20 -14.98 17.18
CA SER A 99 -3.18 -14.60 18.19
C SER A 99 -4.58 -14.81 17.63
N PRO A 100 -5.61 -15.02 18.46
CA PRO A 100 -6.99 -15.24 18.00
C PRO A 100 -7.51 -14.14 17.07
N ASN A 101 -7.00 -12.92 17.24
CA ASN A 101 -7.31 -11.74 16.42
C ASN A 101 -6.08 -11.24 15.65
N GLY A 102 -5.31 -12.18 15.08
CA GLY A 102 -4.05 -11.91 14.39
C GLY A 102 -4.15 -10.71 13.44
N ALA A 103 -3.42 -9.65 13.75
CA ALA A 103 -3.41 -8.43 12.97
C ALA A 103 -2.15 -8.34 12.10
N TYR A 104 -2.33 -7.77 10.92
CA TYR A 104 -1.28 -7.32 10.02
C TYR A 104 -0.89 -5.90 10.39
N LYS A 105 0.42 -5.66 10.51
CA LYS A 105 0.96 -4.30 10.50
C LYS A 105 1.34 -3.96 9.07
N VAL A 106 0.88 -2.82 8.59
CA VAL A 106 1.14 -2.35 7.24
C VAL A 106 1.72 -0.95 7.32
N ASP A 107 2.96 -0.78 6.87
CA ASP A 107 3.60 0.52 6.76
C ASP A 107 3.59 0.92 5.29
N VAL A 108 3.01 2.07 4.96
CA VAL A 108 2.94 2.63 3.62
C VAL A 108 3.74 3.93 3.60
N VAL A 109 4.74 4.01 2.74
CA VAL A 109 5.49 5.23 2.45
C VAL A 109 5.15 5.65 1.03
N TYR A 110 4.75 6.90 0.87
CA TYR A 110 4.40 7.49 -0.42
C TYR A 110 5.25 8.73 -0.65
N THR A 111 5.98 8.77 -1.75
CA THR A 111 6.86 9.88 -2.13
C THR A 111 6.38 10.48 -3.46
N ALA A 112 6.55 11.78 -3.61
CA ALA A 112 6.18 12.50 -4.82
C ALA A 112 6.88 13.87 -4.90
N GLY A 113 6.76 14.53 -6.05
CA GLY A 113 6.90 15.97 -6.19
C GLY A 113 5.52 16.65 -6.10
N ALA A 114 5.35 17.53 -5.12
CA ALA A 114 4.18 18.41 -5.04
C ALA A 114 4.33 19.57 -6.02
N THR A 115 3.29 19.84 -6.82
CA THR A 115 3.33 20.90 -7.84
C THR A 115 1.97 21.54 -8.06
N ARG A 116 1.95 22.60 -8.87
CA ARG A 116 0.74 23.23 -9.38
C ARG A 116 0.50 22.76 -10.82
N SER A 117 -0.68 22.21 -11.05
CA SER A 117 -1.18 21.80 -12.35
C SER A 117 -2.44 22.58 -12.72
N THR A 118 -2.60 22.89 -14.00
CA THR A 118 -3.89 23.35 -14.54
C THR A 118 -4.87 22.19 -14.77
N SER A 119 -4.37 20.95 -14.76
CA SER A 119 -5.17 19.74 -14.90
C SER A 119 -5.60 19.19 -13.54
N ALA A 120 -6.75 18.51 -13.52
CA ALA A 120 -7.19 17.83 -12.31
C ALA A 120 -6.29 16.64 -11.97
N ASP A 121 -5.97 16.49 -10.69
CA ASP A 121 -5.29 15.31 -10.16
C ASP A 121 -6.18 14.05 -10.34
N PRO A 122 -5.62 12.92 -10.80
CA PRO A 122 -6.39 11.70 -11.09
C PRO A 122 -6.90 10.98 -9.83
N ARG A 123 -6.47 11.39 -8.64
CA ARG A 123 -6.84 10.83 -7.33
C ARG A 123 -6.67 9.32 -7.23
N LYS A 124 -5.68 8.78 -7.94
CA LYS A 124 -5.37 7.36 -8.01
C LYS A 124 -3.86 7.18 -7.87
N PRO A 125 -3.38 6.24 -7.03
CA PRO A 125 -1.97 5.87 -7.00
C PRO A 125 -1.44 5.34 -8.33
N VAL A 126 -0.18 5.64 -8.62
CA VAL A 126 0.57 5.01 -9.71
C VAL A 126 0.77 3.51 -9.46
N HIS A 127 0.96 2.75 -10.53
CA HIS A 127 1.36 1.33 -10.49
C HIS A 127 0.53 0.42 -9.56
N LEU A 128 -0.78 0.66 -9.43
CA LEU A 128 -1.65 -0.13 -8.55
C LEU A 128 -1.70 -1.62 -8.91
N GLU A 129 -1.37 -2.00 -10.14
CA GLU A 129 -1.23 -3.39 -10.58
C GLU A 129 -0.08 -4.14 -9.90
N LYS A 130 0.90 -3.43 -9.33
CA LYS A 130 2.00 -4.01 -8.54
C LYS A 130 1.62 -4.24 -7.07
N ALA A 131 0.43 -3.80 -6.66
CA ALA A 131 -0.07 -4.02 -5.30
C ALA A 131 -0.68 -5.43 -5.18
N GLU A 132 -0.17 -6.23 -4.25
CA GLU A 132 -0.69 -7.56 -3.94
C GLU A 132 -1.51 -7.51 -2.65
N ASN A 133 -2.77 -7.97 -2.71
CA ASN A 133 -3.65 -8.00 -1.55
C ASN A 133 -3.46 -9.28 -0.74
N ILE A 134 -3.62 -9.18 0.58
CA ILE A 134 -3.81 -10.35 1.44
C ILE A 134 -5.30 -10.68 1.48
N PRO A 135 -5.71 -11.91 1.07
CA PRO A 135 -7.11 -12.30 1.03
C PRO A 135 -7.85 -12.10 2.36
N GLY A 136 -9.14 -11.83 2.25
CA GLY A 136 -10.07 -11.69 3.38
C GLY A 136 -10.58 -10.26 3.57
N LEU A 137 -11.54 -10.09 4.48
CA LEU A 137 -12.18 -8.80 4.73
C LEU A 137 -11.26 -7.92 5.58
N MET A 138 -10.67 -6.90 4.96
CA MET A 138 -9.81 -5.96 5.66
C MET A 138 -10.64 -5.07 6.61
N THR A 139 -10.29 -5.11 7.89
CA THR A 139 -10.75 -4.15 8.90
C THR A 139 -9.55 -3.36 9.43
N ILE A 140 -9.55 -2.04 9.26
CA ILE A 140 -8.51 -1.17 9.83
C ILE A 140 -8.87 -0.92 11.30
N VAL A 141 -8.08 -1.51 12.20
CA VAL A 141 -8.25 -1.36 13.67
C VAL A 141 -7.57 -0.08 14.17
N ARG A 142 -6.48 0.31 13.53
CA ARG A 142 -5.72 1.52 13.87
C ARG A 142 -5.03 2.07 12.64
N ARG A 143 -4.97 3.40 12.55
CA ARG A 143 -4.14 4.17 11.62
C ARG A 143 -3.33 5.19 12.42
N LYS A 144 -2.06 5.35 12.09
CA LYS A 144 -1.21 6.44 12.59
C LYS A 144 -0.45 7.01 11.39
N ASN A 145 -0.52 8.31 11.20
CA ASN A 145 0.34 9.07 10.30
C ASN A 145 1.51 9.68 11.09
N GLU A 146 2.65 9.86 10.43
CA GLU A 146 3.79 10.65 10.94
C GLU A 146 3.81 12.04 10.32
#